data_AF-A0A7C0ZEC8-F1
#
_entry.id   AF-A0A7C0ZEC8-F1
#
_cell.length_a   1.000
_cell.length_b   1.000
_cell.length_c   1.000
_cell.angle_alpha   90.00
_cell.angle_beta   90.00
_cell.angle_gamma   90.00
#
_symmetry.space_group_name_H-M   'P 1'
#
loop_
_entity.id
_entity.type
_entity.pdbx_description
1 polymer ?
#
loop_
_entity_poly.entity_id
_entity_poly.type
_entity_poly.pdbx_seq_one_letter_code
_entity_poly.pdbx_strand_id
1 'polypeptide(L)' 'MQETLEKLQELIDNSKYIVALTGAGISTSAGIPDFRGEKGIYSLGLYDPYRTFDINY' A
#
# COMPACT_ATOMS: atom_id res chain seq x y z
N MET A 1 16.40 -9.06 -15.05
CA MET A 1 15.16 -8.25 -14.93
C MET A 1 14.02 -8.87 -15.73
N GLN A 2 14.22 -9.12 -17.03
CA GLN A 2 13.25 -9.82 -17.87
C GLN A 2 12.85 -11.21 -17.31
N GLU A 3 13.84 -12.04 -16.97
CA GLU A 3 13.61 -13.37 -16.36
C GLU A 3 12.82 -13.33 -15.05
N THR A 4 12.96 -12.25 -14.26
CA THR A 4 12.27 -12.10 -12.97
C THR A 4 10.78 -11.79 -13.17
N LEU A 5 10.44 -11.00 -14.19
CA LEU A 5 9.06 -10.68 -14.54
C LEU A 5 8.34 -11.90 -15.12
N GLU A 6 9.01 -12.65 -15.98
CA GLU A 6 8.48 -13.88 -16.57
C GLU A 6 8.14 -14.91 -15.48
N LYS A 7 9.04 -15.08 -14.50
CA LYS A 7 8.79 -15.95 -13.35
C LYS A 7 7.62 -15.48 -12.48
N LEU A 8 7.47 -14.16 -12.27
CA LEU A 8 6.34 -13.63 -11.51
C LEU A 8 5.00 -13.90 -12.22
N GLN A 9 4.95 -13.67 -13.53
CA GLN A 9 3.79 -13.96 -14.37
C GLN A 9 3.41 -15.44 -14.28
N GLU A 10 4.38 -16.34 -14.44
CA GLU A 10 4.14 -17.79 -14.32
C GLU A 10 3.55 -18.19 -12.96
N LEU A 11 4.03 -17.58 -11.87
CA LEU A 11 3.49 -17.82 -10.53
C LEU A 11 2.05 -17.33 -10.37
N ILE A 12 1.70 -16.21 -11.00
CA ILE A 12 0.33 -15.67 -11.00
C ILE A 12 -0.59 -16.57 -11.81
N ASP A 13 -0.21 -16.89 -13.05
CA ASP A 13 -1.04 -17.66 -14.00
C ASP A 13 -1.34 -19.08 -13.50
N ASN A 14 -0.36 -19.73 -12.85
CA ASN A 14 -0.51 -21.10 -12.36
C ASN A 14 -1.15 -21.20 -10.97
N SER A 15 -1.39 -20.08 -10.27
CA SER A 15 -1.94 -20.11 -8.93
C SER A 15 -3.46 -20.35 -8.95
N LYS A 16 -3.90 -21.38 -8.22
CA LYS A 16 -5.33 -21.64 -8.00
C LYS A 16 -5.95 -20.77 -6.92
N TYR A 17 -5.13 -20.22 -6.02
CA TYR A 17 -5.56 -19.46 -4.85
C TYR A 17 -4.57 -18.33 -4.58
N ILE A 18 -4.92 -17.12 -5.02
CA ILE A 18 -4.11 -15.92 -4.80
C ILE A 18 -4.70 -15.11 -3.65
N VAL A 19 -3.84 -14.64 -2.75
CA VAL A 19 -4.20 -13.67 -1.71
C VAL A 19 -3.41 -12.38 -1.98
N ALA A 20 -4.14 -11.28 -2.18
CA ALA A 20 -3.55 -9.96 -2.30
C ALA A 20 -3.59 -9.25 -0.94
N LEU A 21 -2.42 -8.93 -0.38
CA LEU A 21 -2.31 -8.08 0.80
C LEU A 21 -2.03 -6.65 0.33
N THR A 22 -2.96 -5.75 0.58
CA THR A 22 -2.89 -4.35 0.12
C THR A 22 -2.80 -3.38 1.30
N GLY A 23 -2.05 -2.29 1.12
CA GLY A 23 -2.06 -1.14 2.01
C GLY A 23 -2.77 0.07 1.38
N ALA A 24 -2.72 1.22 2.06
CA ALA A 24 -3.34 2.48 1.59
C ALA A 24 -2.87 2.92 0.19
N GLY A 25 -1.65 2.54 -0.21
CA GLY A 25 -1.06 2.89 -1.51
C GLY A 25 -1.95 2.58 -2.72
N ILE A 26 -2.73 1.49 -2.68
CA ILE A 26 -3.61 1.09 -3.80
C ILE A 26 -4.73 2.12 -4.06
N SER A 27 -5.08 2.94 -3.06
CA SER A 27 -6.14 3.95 -3.15
C SER A 27 -5.62 5.35 -3.53
N THR A 28 -4.31 5.54 -3.61
CA THR A 28 -3.70 6.85 -3.92
C THR A 28 -4.06 7.35 -5.31
N SER A 29 -4.16 6.47 -6.29
CA SER A 29 -4.60 6.79 -7.65
C SER A 29 -6.07 7.22 -7.72
N ALA A 30 -6.90 6.84 -6.74
CA ALA A 30 -8.27 7.29 -6.58
C ALA A 30 -8.38 8.63 -5.83
N GLY A 31 -7.25 9.28 -5.51
CA GLY A 31 -7.21 10.56 -4.81
C GLY A 31 -7.31 10.46 -3.28
N ILE A 32 -7.34 9.25 -2.72
CA ILE A 32 -7.30 9.05 -1.26
C ILE A 32 -5.83 9.05 -0.82
N PRO A 33 -5.36 10.05 -0.05
CA PRO A 33 -3.97 10.11 0.36
C PRO A 33 -3.63 8.92 1.26
N ASP A 34 -2.41 8.41 1.11
CA ASP A 34 -1.89 7.43 2.06
C ASP A 34 -1.41 8.12 3.35
N PHE A 35 -0.92 7.31 4.29
CA PHE A 35 -0.41 7.81 5.56
C PHE A 35 1.06 8.25 5.49
N ARG A 36 1.90 7.45 4.82
CA ARG A 36 3.36 7.49 4.98
C ARG A 36 4.12 7.78 3.69
N GLY A 37 3.45 7.90 2.55
CA GLY A 37 4.09 8.28 1.30
C GLY A 37 4.64 9.70 1.37
N GLU A 38 5.38 10.12 0.35
CA GLU A 38 5.97 11.46 0.28
C GLU A 38 4.91 12.59 0.45
N LYS A 39 3.71 12.36 -0.09
CA LYS A 39 2.54 13.24 0.06
C LYS A 39 1.50 12.71 1.04
N GLY A 40 1.89 11.75 1.88
CA GLY A 40 1.03 11.13 2.87
C GLY A 40 0.73 12.09 4.03
N ILE A 41 -0.39 11.85 4.71
CA ILE A 41 -0.91 12.78 5.71
C ILE A 41 0.01 12.97 6.93
N TYR A 42 0.85 11.98 7.26
CA TYR A 42 1.84 12.11 8.35
C TYR A 42 3.11 12.80 7.88
N SER A 43 3.57 12.51 6.66
CA SER A 43 4.75 13.15 6.06
C SER A 43 4.55 14.66 5.86
N LEU A 44 3.31 15.06 5.55
CA LEU A 44 2.92 16.46 5.44
C LEU A 44 2.64 17.14 6.79
N GLY A 45 2.71 16.41 7.92
CA GLY A 45 2.41 16.93 9.25
C GLY A 45 0.94 17.33 9.45
N LEU A 46 0.03 16.84 8.61
CA LEU A 46 -1.40 17.12 8.72
C LEU A 46 -2.05 16.40 9.90
N TYR A 47 -1.49 15.24 10.27
CA TYR A 47 -1.94 14.41 11.38
C TYR A 47 -0.75 13.83 12.15
N ASP A 48 -0.93 13.61 13.45
CA ASP A 48 0.10 13.01 14.30
C ASP A 48 0.06 11.46 14.17
N PRO A 49 1.15 10.82 13.71
CA PRO A 49 1.18 9.38 13.47
C PRO A 49 0.96 8.52 14.73
N TYR A 50 1.19 9.06 15.93
CA TYR A 50 1.04 8.34 17.19
C TYR A 50 -0.34 8.52 17.82
N ARG A 51 -1.10 9.53 17.38
CA ARG A 51 -2.39 9.90 17.97
C ARG A 51 -3.58 9.66 17.06
N THR A 52 -3.37 9.63 15.74
CA THR A 52 -4.45 9.54 14.74
C THR A 52 -5.44 8.38 14.98
N PHE A 53 -4.96 7.27 15.54
CA PHE A 53 -5.79 6.10 15.84
C PHE A 53 -5.66 5.64 17.31
N ASP A 54 -5.18 6.52 18.20
CA ASP A 54 -5.17 6.20 19.63
C ASP A 54 -6.62 6.23 20.15
N ILE A 55 -7.04 5.14 20.81
CA ILE A 55 -8.39 5.01 21.37
C ILE A 55 -8.61 5.94 22.57
N ASN A 56 -7.53 6.38 23.21
CA ASN A 56 -7.57 7.28 24.37
C ASN A 56 -7.25 8.73 23.98
N TYR A 57 -7.22 9.05 22.69
CA TYR A 57 -6.88 10.39 22.21
C TYR A 57 -7.83 11.47 22.73
#